data_AF-A0A9W6GYM0-F1
#
_entry.id   AF-A0A9W6GYM0-F1
#
_cell.length_a   1.000
_cell.length_b   1.000
_cell.length_c   1.000
_cell.angle_alpha   90.00
_cell.angle_beta   90.00
_cell.angle_gamma   90.00
#
_symmetry.space_group_name_H-M   'P 1'
#
loop_
_entity.id
_entity.type
_entity.pdbx_description
1 polymer ?
#
loop_
_entity_poly.entity_id
_entity_poly.type
_entity_poly.pdbx_seq_one_letter_code
_entity_poly.pdbx_strand_id
1 'polypeptide(L)'
;MRASTLLASAIAVVLSGPELAFADCQTVSASDVAQDIQDCPSANNALKNNACNFGGAAIAESGGNTCASNGNNFGVLQLTRSNLTNTGYSPSQYLNLSAQQQVCIWAQQVGNSNTSGAYQTLSNSGSVNGTPVAAGMLAACFQFGPLICKNDLAFMQANGGACPSIGKGGVRATGQTLASGGANLDGNNQSICSWGQSIQNKINQAAATCNASNGSGGGGTNCPGGGITPGGVIPPSPGNAPVSLPANLA
;
A
#
# COMPACT_ATOMS: atom_id res chain seq x y z
N MET A 1 35.15 -74.12 -17.05
CA MET A 1 35.87 -73.06 -17.77
C MET A 1 34.94 -71.87 -17.93
N ARG A 2 35.51 -70.66 -17.89
CA ARG A 2 34.89 -69.40 -17.46
C ARG A 2 33.87 -68.84 -18.47
N ALA A 3 32.72 -68.38 -17.97
CA ALA A 3 31.82 -67.49 -18.69
C ALA A 3 31.85 -66.11 -18.01
N SER A 4 32.21 -65.11 -18.79
CA SER A 4 32.30 -63.69 -18.45
C SER A 4 30.90 -63.08 -18.32
N THR A 5 30.73 -62.11 -17.43
CA THR A 5 29.62 -61.15 -17.54
C THR A 5 30.07 -59.79 -17.01
N LEU A 6 30.32 -58.86 -17.92
CA LEU A 6 30.51 -57.44 -17.65
C LEU A 6 29.12 -56.80 -17.46
N LEU A 7 28.83 -56.27 -16.27
CA LEU A 7 27.68 -55.38 -16.08
C LEU A 7 28.09 -53.96 -16.50
N ALA A 8 27.42 -53.44 -17.52
CA ALA A 8 27.45 -52.03 -17.87
C ALA A 8 26.37 -51.29 -17.06
N SER A 9 26.77 -50.38 -16.17
CA SER A 9 25.87 -49.47 -15.47
C SER A 9 25.56 -48.26 -16.36
N ALA A 10 24.30 -48.11 -16.77
CA ALA A 10 23.81 -46.91 -17.43
C ALA A 10 23.44 -45.87 -16.35
N ILE A 11 24.17 -44.75 -16.32
CA ILE A 11 23.82 -43.56 -15.53
C ILE A 11 22.83 -42.74 -16.36
N ALA A 12 21.57 -42.68 -15.91
CA ALA A 12 20.57 -41.78 -16.47
C ALA A 12 20.77 -40.37 -15.87
N VAL A 13 21.27 -39.44 -16.66
CA VAL A 13 21.31 -38.01 -16.30
C VAL A 13 19.92 -37.44 -16.54
N VAL A 14 19.20 -37.14 -15.46
CA VAL A 14 17.94 -36.39 -15.52
C VAL A 14 18.29 -34.91 -15.74
N LEU A 15 18.12 -34.43 -16.97
CA LEU A 15 18.16 -33.01 -17.30
C LEU A 15 16.89 -32.33 -16.77
N SER A 16 16.90 -31.89 -15.52
CA SER A 16 15.92 -30.93 -15.01
C SER A 16 16.22 -29.55 -15.60
N GLY A 17 15.63 -29.26 -16.75
CA GLY A 17 15.62 -27.91 -17.31
C GLY A 17 14.77 -26.98 -16.42
N PRO A 18 15.08 -25.68 -16.34
CA PRO A 18 14.22 -24.74 -15.65
C PRO A 18 12.93 -24.61 -16.45
N GLU A 19 11.83 -25.13 -15.93
CA GLU A 19 10.50 -24.78 -16.42
C GLU A 19 10.35 -23.27 -16.26
N LEU A 20 10.20 -22.57 -17.39
CA LEU A 20 9.66 -21.23 -17.42
C LEU A 20 8.19 -21.34 -17.02
N ALA A 21 7.93 -21.47 -15.71
CA ALA A 21 6.60 -21.34 -15.16
C ALA A 21 6.15 -19.90 -15.44
N PHE A 22 5.26 -19.73 -16.42
CA PHE A 22 4.47 -18.51 -16.51
C PHE A 22 3.68 -18.44 -15.20
N ALA A 23 3.91 -17.42 -14.39
CA ALA A 23 3.08 -17.21 -13.21
C ALA A 23 1.66 -16.94 -13.71
N ASP A 24 0.78 -17.92 -13.54
CA ASP A 24 -0.64 -17.73 -13.79
C ASP A 24 -1.15 -16.59 -12.91
N CYS A 25 -2.02 -15.75 -13.48
CA CYS A 25 -2.65 -14.67 -12.74
C CYS A 25 -3.37 -15.23 -11.50
N GLN A 26 -2.99 -14.73 -10.34
CA GLN A 26 -3.59 -15.13 -9.06
C GLN A 26 -4.47 -14.03 -8.53
N THR A 27 -5.55 -14.42 -7.87
CA THR A 27 -6.35 -13.51 -7.05
C THR A 27 -6.04 -13.81 -5.60
N VAL A 28 -5.39 -12.87 -4.91
CA VAL A 28 -5.04 -12.97 -3.49
C VAL A 28 -6.04 -12.20 -2.61
N SER A 29 -6.25 -12.67 -1.40
CA SER A 29 -7.12 -12.01 -0.42
C SER A 29 -6.43 -10.82 0.26
N ALA A 30 -7.21 -10.00 0.97
CA ALA A 30 -6.65 -8.95 1.83
C ALA A 30 -5.73 -9.52 2.92
N SER A 31 -6.03 -10.72 3.43
CA SER A 31 -5.20 -11.39 4.44
C SER A 31 -3.88 -11.87 3.85
N ASP A 32 -3.89 -12.39 2.61
CA ASP A 32 -2.67 -12.82 1.94
C ASP A 32 -1.73 -11.63 1.70
N VAL A 33 -2.25 -10.49 1.24
CA VAL A 33 -1.44 -9.27 1.06
C VAL A 33 -0.93 -8.74 2.39
N ALA A 34 -1.74 -8.78 3.44
CA ALA A 34 -1.29 -8.38 4.77
C ALA A 34 -0.14 -9.29 5.24
N GLN A 35 -0.25 -10.59 5.01
CA GLN A 35 0.81 -11.56 5.30
C GLN A 35 2.06 -11.28 4.46
N ASP A 36 1.90 -11.03 3.16
CA ASP A 36 3.02 -10.66 2.28
C ASP A 36 3.76 -9.41 2.78
N ILE A 37 3.06 -8.43 3.35
CA ILE A 37 3.68 -7.24 3.97
C ILE A 37 4.45 -7.62 5.25
N GLN A 38 3.89 -8.50 6.09
CA GLN A 38 4.56 -8.97 7.31
C GLN A 38 5.86 -9.71 6.98
N ASP A 39 5.79 -10.60 5.99
CA ASP A 39 6.89 -11.45 5.57
C ASP A 39 7.93 -10.71 4.72
N CYS A 40 7.57 -9.52 4.23
CA CYS A 40 8.48 -8.72 3.44
C CYS A 40 9.66 -8.18 4.27
N PRO A 41 10.93 -8.54 3.94
CA PRO A 41 12.09 -8.03 4.65
C PRO A 41 12.34 -6.53 4.41
N SER A 42 11.90 -6.00 3.26
CA SER A 42 12.06 -4.59 2.91
C SER A 42 10.96 -3.70 3.50
N ALA A 43 9.89 -4.25 4.07
CA ALA A 43 8.82 -3.45 4.68
C ALA A 43 9.23 -2.90 6.05
N ASN A 44 9.03 -1.59 6.26
CA ASN A 44 9.27 -0.96 7.55
C ASN A 44 8.18 -1.33 8.59
N ASN A 45 8.42 -0.99 9.86
CA ASN A 45 7.47 -1.28 10.94
C ASN A 45 6.11 -0.59 10.76
N ALA A 46 6.07 0.58 10.14
CA ALA A 46 4.81 1.30 9.93
C ALA A 46 3.91 0.56 8.93
N LEU A 47 4.46 0.03 7.84
CA LEU A 47 3.75 -0.86 6.92
C LEU A 47 3.29 -2.13 7.63
N LYS A 48 4.18 -2.81 8.37
CA LYS A 48 3.83 -4.05 9.08
C LYS A 48 2.72 -3.85 10.10
N ASN A 49 2.77 -2.76 10.88
CA ASN A 49 1.73 -2.42 11.85
C ASN A 49 0.38 -2.06 11.20
N ASN A 50 0.36 -1.76 9.90
CA ASN A 50 -0.83 -1.38 9.14
C ASN A 50 -1.14 -2.37 8.01
N ALA A 51 -0.56 -3.58 8.04
CA ALA A 51 -0.62 -4.53 6.94
C ALA A 51 -2.06 -4.85 6.50
N CYS A 52 -3.00 -4.96 7.43
CA CYS A 52 -4.41 -5.19 7.12
C CYS A 52 -5.08 -4.03 6.35
N ASN A 53 -4.71 -2.78 6.65
CA ASN A 53 -5.23 -1.63 5.90
C ASN A 53 -4.75 -1.68 4.44
N PHE A 54 -3.49 -2.08 4.22
CA PHE A 54 -2.92 -2.22 2.89
C PHE A 54 -3.43 -3.47 2.15
N GLY A 55 -3.73 -4.55 2.86
CA GLY A 55 -4.47 -5.68 2.29
C GLY A 55 -5.84 -5.26 1.75
N GLY A 56 -6.55 -4.40 2.48
CA GLY A 56 -7.79 -3.81 1.98
C GLY A 56 -7.61 -2.87 0.78
N ALA A 57 -6.53 -2.08 0.78
CA ALA A 57 -6.17 -1.25 -0.36
C ALA A 57 -5.95 -2.10 -1.62
N ALA A 58 -5.22 -3.23 -1.52
CA ALA A 58 -5.02 -4.13 -2.66
C ALA A 58 -6.34 -4.63 -3.27
N ILE A 59 -7.33 -4.98 -2.45
CA ILE A 59 -8.64 -5.40 -2.94
C ILE A 59 -9.38 -4.25 -3.61
N ALA A 60 -9.29 -3.03 -3.08
CA ALA A 60 -9.90 -1.87 -3.70
C ALA A 60 -9.24 -1.48 -5.04
N GLU A 61 -7.92 -1.63 -5.14
CA GLU A 61 -7.10 -1.21 -6.28
C GLU A 61 -7.14 -2.21 -7.44
N SER A 62 -7.07 -3.51 -7.15
CA SER A 62 -6.93 -4.56 -8.17
C SER A 62 -7.92 -5.71 -8.05
N GLY A 63 -8.75 -5.73 -7.00
CA GLY A 63 -9.49 -6.92 -6.60
C GLY A 63 -8.58 -8.05 -6.09
N GLY A 64 -7.31 -7.76 -5.79
CA GLY A 64 -6.30 -8.76 -5.42
C GLY A 64 -5.64 -9.46 -6.61
N ASN A 65 -5.86 -8.99 -7.85
CA ASN A 65 -5.35 -9.67 -9.05
C ASN A 65 -3.88 -9.29 -9.33
N THR A 66 -2.98 -10.29 -9.33
CA THR A 66 -1.54 -10.12 -9.61
C THR A 66 -1.24 -9.65 -11.03
N CYS A 67 -2.18 -9.83 -11.96
CA CYS A 67 -2.09 -9.39 -13.35
C CYS A 67 -2.84 -8.08 -13.64
N ALA A 68 -3.41 -7.42 -12.62
CA ALA A 68 -4.20 -6.21 -12.83
C ALA A 68 -3.35 -5.10 -13.49
N SER A 69 -3.89 -4.50 -14.54
CA SER A 69 -3.27 -3.38 -15.24
C SER A 69 -4.35 -2.44 -15.78
N ASN A 70 -4.18 -1.15 -15.53
CA ASN A 70 -4.98 -0.09 -16.17
C ASN A 70 -4.19 0.63 -17.29
N GLY A 71 -3.09 0.03 -17.73
CA GLY A 71 -2.16 0.63 -18.69
C GLY A 71 -1.09 1.51 -18.05
N ASN A 72 -1.29 2.06 -16.84
CA ASN A 72 -0.30 2.87 -16.11
C ASN A 72 0.16 2.29 -14.77
N ASN A 73 -0.68 1.48 -14.13
CA ASN A 73 -0.44 0.87 -12.84
C ASN A 73 -0.52 -0.66 -12.96
N PHE A 74 0.24 -1.38 -12.13
CA PHE A 74 0.44 -2.83 -12.27
C PHE A 74 0.32 -3.59 -10.95
N GLY A 75 -0.26 -4.77 -11.04
CA GLY A 75 -0.26 -5.80 -10.00
C GLY A 75 -1.17 -5.48 -8.81
N VAL A 76 -0.97 -6.26 -7.74
CA VAL A 76 -1.88 -6.34 -6.59
C VAL A 76 -2.14 -4.98 -5.93
N LEU A 77 -1.09 -4.17 -5.76
CA LEU A 77 -1.16 -2.84 -5.14
C LEU A 77 -1.04 -1.68 -6.15
N GLN A 78 -1.26 -1.97 -7.45
CA GLN A 78 -1.30 -0.98 -8.52
C GLN A 78 -0.07 -0.03 -8.54
N LEU A 79 1.14 -0.61 -8.51
CA LEU A 79 2.39 0.15 -8.60
C LEU A 79 2.44 0.94 -9.90
N THR A 80 2.67 2.24 -9.83
CA THR A 80 2.71 3.11 -11.02
C THR A 80 3.90 2.78 -11.91
N ARG A 81 3.77 3.06 -13.21
CA ARG A 81 4.86 2.88 -14.17
C ARG A 81 6.14 3.62 -13.77
N SER A 82 6.02 4.86 -13.28
CA SER A 82 7.18 5.66 -12.87
C SER A 82 7.98 4.99 -11.75
N ASN A 83 7.30 4.48 -10.73
CA ASN A 83 7.94 3.77 -9.62
C ASN A 83 8.45 2.40 -10.06
N LEU A 84 7.75 1.73 -10.99
CA LEU A 84 8.23 0.47 -11.55
C LEU A 84 9.54 0.66 -12.34
N THR A 85 9.69 1.75 -13.10
CA THR A 85 10.93 2.02 -13.85
C THR A 85 12.17 2.06 -12.95
N ASN A 86 12.04 2.54 -11.71
CA ASN A 86 13.14 2.58 -10.73
C ASN A 86 13.62 1.20 -10.28
N THR A 87 12.86 0.13 -10.56
CA THR A 87 13.19 -1.25 -10.18
C THR A 87 13.97 -1.99 -11.27
N GLY A 88 13.95 -1.50 -12.50
CA GLY A 88 14.49 -2.21 -13.68
C GLY A 88 13.56 -3.26 -14.29
N TYR A 89 12.38 -3.52 -13.71
CA TYR A 89 11.37 -4.41 -14.30
C TYR A 89 10.55 -3.71 -15.37
N SER A 90 10.25 -4.43 -16.46
CA SER A 90 9.17 -4.07 -17.36
C SER A 90 7.80 -4.39 -16.73
N PRO A 91 6.70 -3.77 -17.19
CA PRO A 91 5.35 -4.15 -16.74
C PRO A 91 5.05 -5.65 -16.87
N SER A 92 5.42 -6.28 -18.00
CA SER A 92 5.16 -7.70 -18.21
C SER A 92 5.99 -8.59 -17.27
N GLN A 93 7.24 -8.21 -17.00
CA GLN A 93 8.07 -8.94 -16.04
C GLN A 93 7.50 -8.83 -14.63
N TYR A 94 7.05 -7.64 -14.23
CA TYR A 94 6.48 -7.39 -12.91
C TYR A 94 5.17 -8.15 -12.69
N LEU A 95 4.26 -8.17 -13.67
CA LEU A 95 2.98 -8.89 -13.58
C LEU A 95 3.17 -10.41 -13.51
N ASN A 96 4.30 -10.93 -13.99
CA ASN A 96 4.67 -12.35 -13.88
C ASN A 96 5.35 -12.70 -12.53
N LEU A 97 5.51 -11.75 -11.61
CA LEU A 97 6.03 -12.03 -10.26
C LEU A 97 4.94 -12.58 -9.35
N SER A 98 5.35 -13.33 -8.32
CA SER A 98 4.47 -13.73 -7.22
C SER A 98 3.89 -12.52 -6.48
N ALA A 99 2.73 -12.68 -5.83
CA ALA A 99 2.12 -11.62 -5.02
C ALA A 99 3.09 -11.06 -3.97
N GLN A 100 3.78 -11.94 -3.23
CA GLN A 100 4.82 -11.57 -2.27
C GLN A 100 5.91 -10.65 -2.86
N GLN A 101 6.41 -10.97 -4.06
CA GLN A 101 7.43 -10.16 -4.74
C GLN A 101 6.86 -8.80 -5.18
N GLN A 102 5.64 -8.78 -5.74
CA GLN A 102 4.97 -7.54 -6.12
C GLN A 102 4.77 -6.62 -4.89
N VAL A 103 4.29 -7.17 -3.78
CA VAL A 103 4.10 -6.46 -2.51
C VAL A 103 5.42 -5.92 -1.97
N CYS A 104 6.49 -6.71 -1.99
CA CYS A 104 7.81 -6.25 -1.51
C CYS A 104 8.42 -5.15 -2.37
N ILE A 105 8.28 -5.24 -3.70
CA ILE A 105 8.73 -4.20 -4.61
C ILE A 105 7.92 -2.93 -4.37
N TRP A 106 6.60 -3.03 -4.25
CA TRP A 106 5.75 -1.90 -3.90
C TRP A 106 6.15 -1.27 -2.56
N ALA A 107 6.42 -2.08 -1.54
CA ALA A 107 6.85 -1.63 -0.23
C ALA A 107 8.17 -0.83 -0.32
N GLN A 108 9.12 -1.33 -1.10
CA GLN A 108 10.41 -0.67 -1.32
C GLN A 108 10.28 0.64 -2.10
N GLN A 109 9.42 0.68 -3.12
CA GLN A 109 9.31 1.84 -4.02
C GLN A 109 8.48 2.98 -3.42
N VAL A 110 7.34 2.66 -2.80
CA VAL A 110 6.39 3.67 -2.33
C VAL A 110 5.90 3.43 -0.91
N GLY A 111 5.77 2.16 -0.49
CA GLY A 111 5.19 1.83 0.80
C GLY A 111 5.98 2.46 1.97
N ASN A 112 7.30 2.31 1.96
CA ASN A 112 8.16 2.74 3.04
C ASN A 112 8.25 4.26 3.20
N SER A 113 8.41 4.97 2.08
CA SER A 113 8.53 6.44 2.10
C SER A 113 7.22 7.08 2.56
N ASN A 114 6.09 6.59 2.05
CA ASN A 114 4.77 7.13 2.38
C ASN A 114 4.26 6.74 3.77
N THR A 115 4.92 5.80 4.47
CA THR A 115 4.60 5.42 5.85
C THR A 115 5.58 5.98 6.89
N SER A 116 6.45 6.90 6.48
CA SER A 116 7.40 7.59 7.36
C SER A 116 6.89 8.96 7.83
N GLY A 117 7.62 9.58 8.77
CA GLY A 117 7.36 10.97 9.19
C GLY A 117 5.95 11.18 9.75
N ALA A 118 5.17 12.04 9.11
CA ALA A 118 3.82 12.38 9.56
C ALA A 118 2.86 11.19 9.60
N TYR A 119 3.00 10.23 8.68
CA TYR A 119 2.23 8.98 8.73
C TYR A 119 2.53 8.22 10.01
N GLN A 120 3.82 8.04 10.31
CA GLN A 120 4.26 7.31 11.50
C GLN A 120 3.84 8.03 12.79
N THR A 121 3.91 9.36 12.81
CA THR A 121 3.39 10.15 13.94
C THR A 121 1.90 9.92 14.12
N LEU A 122 1.11 9.98 13.05
CA LEU A 122 -0.34 9.70 13.11
C LEU A 122 -0.62 8.28 13.59
N SER A 123 0.05 7.28 13.01
CA SER A 123 -0.18 5.87 13.35
C SER A 123 0.13 5.56 14.82
N ASN A 124 1.07 6.31 15.42
CA ASN A 124 1.47 6.12 16.80
C ASN A 124 0.70 6.98 17.81
N SER A 125 0.02 8.05 17.37
CA SER A 125 -0.53 9.05 18.30
C SER A 125 -1.92 8.69 18.87
N GLY A 126 -2.69 7.80 18.22
CA GLY A 126 -4.06 7.44 18.61
C GLY A 126 -5.09 8.59 18.50
N SER A 127 -4.68 9.82 18.81
CA SER A 127 -5.39 11.07 18.58
C SER A 127 -4.41 12.22 18.34
N VAL A 128 -4.87 13.28 17.68
CA VAL A 128 -4.15 14.57 17.56
C VAL A 128 -5.00 15.62 18.28
N ASN A 129 -4.51 16.12 19.42
CA ASN A 129 -5.22 17.10 20.26
C ASN A 129 -6.68 16.68 20.57
N GLY A 130 -6.91 15.40 20.87
CA GLY A 130 -8.23 14.85 21.18
C GLY A 130 -9.06 14.44 19.96
N THR A 131 -8.65 14.77 18.73
CA THR A 131 -9.25 14.23 17.51
C THR A 131 -8.71 12.81 17.26
N PRO A 132 -9.54 11.75 17.29
CA PRO A 132 -9.06 10.39 17.06
C PRO A 132 -8.42 10.22 15.67
N VAL A 133 -7.30 9.51 15.60
CA VAL A 133 -6.69 9.13 14.33
C VAL A 133 -7.38 7.85 13.84
N ALA A 134 -8.25 8.00 12.85
CA ALA A 134 -8.97 6.88 12.25
C ALA A 134 -8.14 6.20 11.14
N ALA A 135 -8.42 4.93 10.84
CA ALA A 135 -7.69 4.20 9.80
C ALA A 135 -7.81 4.86 8.40
N GLY A 136 -8.95 5.51 8.12
CA GLY A 136 -9.15 6.33 6.93
C GLY A 136 -8.21 7.52 6.86
N MET A 137 -7.88 8.14 8.00
CA MET A 137 -6.92 9.25 8.06
C MET A 137 -5.50 8.78 7.72
N LEU A 138 -5.12 7.58 8.17
CA LEU A 138 -3.84 6.95 7.80
C LEU A 138 -3.81 6.63 6.30
N ALA A 139 -4.86 6.02 5.76
CA ALA A 139 -4.93 5.75 4.33
C ALA A 139 -4.90 7.03 3.47
N ALA A 140 -5.55 8.10 3.94
CA ALA A 140 -5.50 9.42 3.30
C ALA A 140 -4.09 10.01 3.32
N CYS A 141 -3.42 9.95 4.47
CA CYS A 141 -2.05 10.37 4.64
C CYS A 141 -1.10 9.62 3.67
N PHE A 142 -1.27 8.31 3.56
CA PHE A 142 -0.53 7.50 2.60
C PHE A 142 -0.82 7.91 1.15
N GLN A 143 -2.10 8.07 0.80
CA GLN A 143 -2.56 8.37 -0.55
C GLN A 143 -2.09 9.74 -1.04
N PHE A 144 -2.13 10.76 -0.18
CA PHE A 144 -1.74 12.13 -0.54
C PHE A 144 -0.22 12.33 -0.51
N GLY A 145 0.49 11.40 0.13
CA GLY A 145 1.95 11.40 0.23
C GLY A 145 2.49 12.27 1.38
N PRO A 146 3.81 12.19 1.62
CA PRO A 146 4.43 12.74 2.83
C PRO A 146 4.24 14.24 3.02
N LEU A 147 4.31 15.01 1.94
CA LEU A 147 4.21 16.47 2.00
C LEU A 147 2.85 16.94 2.51
N ILE A 148 1.77 16.51 1.87
CA ILE A 148 0.41 16.91 2.23
C ILE A 148 0.07 16.37 3.62
N CYS A 149 0.41 15.11 3.90
CA CYS A 149 0.17 14.53 5.22
C CYS A 149 0.87 15.29 6.35
N LYS A 150 2.14 15.68 6.14
CA LYS A 150 2.90 16.50 7.09
C LYS A 150 2.21 17.84 7.35
N ASN A 151 1.75 18.51 6.30
CA ASN A 151 1.15 19.83 6.45
C ASN A 151 -0.23 19.77 7.10
N ASP A 152 -1.02 18.72 6.83
CA ASP A 152 -2.30 18.47 7.51
C ASP A 152 -2.10 18.15 8.99
N LEU A 153 -1.17 17.26 9.33
CA LEU A 153 -0.84 16.95 10.71
C LEU A 153 -0.38 18.21 11.47
N ALA A 154 0.51 19.00 10.88
CA ALA A 154 0.99 20.24 11.47
C ALA A 154 -0.17 21.23 11.69
N PHE A 155 -1.09 21.34 10.74
CA PHE A 155 -2.29 22.17 10.89
C PHE A 155 -3.15 21.68 12.07
N MET A 156 -3.43 20.38 12.17
CA MET A 156 -4.21 19.83 13.28
C MET A 156 -3.54 20.05 14.64
N GLN A 157 -2.22 19.87 14.72
CA GLN A 157 -1.45 20.13 15.92
C GLN A 157 -1.54 21.59 16.36
N ALA A 158 -1.51 22.53 15.41
CA ALA A 158 -1.62 23.96 15.68
C ALA A 158 -3.07 24.44 15.96
N ASN A 159 -4.08 23.70 15.51
CA ASN A 159 -5.49 24.13 15.55
C ASN A 159 -6.36 23.21 16.41
N GLY A 160 -5.83 22.68 17.51
CA GLY A 160 -6.62 21.93 18.49
C GLY A 160 -7.28 20.66 17.92
N GLY A 161 -6.64 20.03 16.93
CA GLY A 161 -7.15 18.82 16.28
C GLY A 161 -8.11 19.09 15.13
N ALA A 162 -8.41 20.36 14.81
CA ALA A 162 -9.23 20.72 13.67
C ALA A 162 -8.49 20.45 12.36
N CYS A 163 -9.19 19.83 11.42
CA CYS A 163 -8.65 19.55 10.10
C CYS A 163 -8.75 20.78 9.20
N PRO A 164 -7.79 21.00 8.29
CA PRO A 164 -7.89 22.11 7.36
C PRO A 164 -9.01 21.87 6.36
N SER A 165 -9.62 22.98 5.93
CA SER A 165 -10.64 23.00 4.88
C SER A 165 -10.51 24.30 4.07
N ILE A 166 -11.22 24.37 2.94
CA ILE A 166 -11.32 25.63 2.18
C ILE A 166 -11.87 26.73 3.07
N GLY A 167 -11.20 27.89 3.05
CA GLY A 167 -11.51 29.04 3.91
C GLY A 167 -11.06 28.90 5.37
N LYS A 168 -10.49 27.74 5.77
CA LYS A 168 -9.96 27.47 7.12
C LYS A 168 -8.59 26.82 7.04
N GLY A 169 -7.61 27.56 6.52
CA GLY A 169 -6.21 27.13 6.42
C GLY A 169 -5.91 26.06 5.36
N GLY A 170 -6.91 25.65 4.57
CA GLY A 170 -6.73 24.74 3.45
C GLY A 170 -6.08 25.40 2.24
N VAL A 171 -4.99 24.80 1.75
CA VAL A 171 -4.21 25.17 0.57
C VAL A 171 -4.20 23.99 -0.39
N ARG A 172 -4.87 24.16 -1.53
CA ARG A 172 -5.00 23.12 -2.56
C ARG A 172 -3.66 22.75 -3.20
N ALA A 173 -3.48 21.46 -3.48
CA ALA A 173 -2.38 20.98 -4.28
C ALA A 173 -2.50 21.46 -5.74
N THR A 174 -1.53 22.25 -6.15
CA THR A 174 -1.29 22.73 -7.52
C THR A 174 0.21 22.56 -7.80
N GLY A 175 0.63 22.64 -9.06
CA GLY A 175 2.06 22.55 -9.39
C GLY A 175 2.93 23.54 -8.60
N GLN A 176 2.44 24.76 -8.39
CA GLN A 176 3.14 25.79 -7.61
C GLN A 176 3.18 25.48 -6.11
N THR A 177 2.04 25.10 -5.52
CA THR A 177 1.95 24.86 -4.07
C THR A 177 2.64 23.57 -3.64
N LEU A 178 2.72 22.58 -4.52
CA LEU A 178 3.57 21.39 -4.34
C LEU A 178 5.05 21.75 -4.42
N ALA A 179 5.47 22.55 -5.40
CA ALA A 179 6.86 22.98 -5.55
C ALA A 179 7.36 23.83 -4.37
N SER A 180 6.49 24.62 -3.74
CA SER A 180 6.82 25.41 -2.55
C SER A 180 6.58 24.68 -1.23
N GLY A 181 6.02 23.47 -1.27
CA GLY A 181 5.72 22.68 -0.07
C GLY A 181 4.55 23.20 0.78
N GLY A 182 3.71 24.10 0.25
CA GLY A 182 2.64 24.76 1.00
C GLY A 182 1.28 24.06 0.97
N ALA A 183 1.09 23.06 0.11
CA ALA A 183 -0.19 22.36 -0.04
C ALA A 183 -0.51 21.46 1.17
N ASN A 184 -1.74 21.53 1.68
CA ASN A 184 -2.28 20.62 2.70
C ASN A 184 -3.64 20.02 2.30
N LEU A 185 -4.28 20.52 1.25
CA LEU A 185 -5.41 19.84 0.63
C LEU A 185 -4.95 19.15 -0.67
N ASP A 186 -5.61 18.06 -1.03
CA ASP A 186 -5.43 17.42 -2.32
C ASP A 186 -5.89 18.33 -3.49
N GLY A 187 -5.78 17.81 -4.71
CA GLY A 187 -6.27 18.50 -5.91
C GLY A 187 -7.80 18.70 -5.94
N ASN A 188 -8.56 18.13 -5.02
CA ASN A 188 -10.02 18.16 -4.95
C ASN A 188 -10.54 18.79 -3.65
N ASN A 189 -9.70 19.59 -2.98
CA ASN A 189 -10.02 20.32 -1.75
C ASN A 189 -10.30 19.44 -0.52
N GLN A 190 -9.72 18.24 -0.48
CA GLN A 190 -9.83 17.29 0.62
C GLN A 190 -8.56 17.30 1.49
N SER A 191 -8.74 17.24 2.81
CA SER A 191 -7.67 16.94 3.77
C SER A 191 -7.68 15.45 4.11
N ILE A 192 -6.65 14.98 4.81
CA ILE A 192 -6.56 13.60 5.29
C ILE A 192 -7.77 13.22 6.16
N CYS A 193 -8.40 14.20 6.80
CA CYS A 193 -9.60 13.99 7.58
C CYS A 193 -10.84 13.82 6.70
N SER A 194 -11.10 14.76 5.79
CA SER A 194 -12.34 14.74 5.01
C SER A 194 -12.35 13.57 4.03
N TRP A 195 -11.21 13.29 3.39
CA TRP A 195 -11.09 12.11 2.54
C TRP A 195 -11.04 10.82 3.36
N GLY A 196 -10.29 10.82 4.47
CA GLY A 196 -10.20 9.66 5.34
C GLY A 196 -11.56 9.22 5.87
N GLN A 197 -12.42 10.16 6.27
CA GLN A 197 -13.81 9.87 6.63
C GLN A 197 -14.60 9.25 5.48
N SER A 198 -14.42 9.75 4.25
CA SER A 198 -15.15 9.25 3.08
C SER A 198 -14.83 7.79 2.73
N ILE A 199 -13.62 7.32 3.06
CA ILE A 199 -13.19 5.95 2.76
C ILE A 199 -13.19 5.02 3.99
N GLN A 200 -13.48 5.54 5.18
CA GLN A 200 -13.39 4.81 6.45
C GLN A 200 -14.21 3.52 6.43
N ASN A 201 -15.42 3.55 5.87
CA ASN A 201 -16.30 2.38 5.83
C ASN A 201 -15.71 1.24 4.99
N LYS A 202 -15.01 1.56 3.91
CA LYS A 202 -14.36 0.54 3.06
C LYS A 202 -13.13 -0.06 3.74
N ILE A 203 -12.35 0.77 4.44
CA ILE A 203 -11.22 0.27 5.22
C ILE A 203 -11.71 -0.64 6.33
N ASN A 204 -12.78 -0.26 7.03
CA ASN A 204 -13.37 -1.11 8.07
C ASN A 204 -13.85 -2.45 7.51
N GLN A 205 -14.48 -2.45 6.32
CA GLN A 205 -14.92 -3.68 5.67
C GLN A 205 -13.76 -4.60 5.30
N ALA A 206 -12.66 -4.02 4.81
CA ALA A 206 -11.50 -4.79 4.41
C ALA A 206 -10.63 -5.25 5.60
N ALA A 207 -10.54 -4.44 6.66
CA ALA A 207 -9.87 -4.80 7.90
C ALA A 207 -10.65 -5.87 8.68
N ALA A 208 -12.00 -5.87 8.60
CA ALA A 208 -12.84 -6.84 9.30
C ALA A 208 -12.66 -8.29 8.80
N THR A 209 -12.17 -8.48 7.58
CA THR A 209 -11.87 -9.80 7.02
C THR A 209 -10.38 -10.13 7.04
N CYS A 210 -9.54 -9.23 7.55
CA CYS A 210 -8.11 -9.42 7.65
C CYS A 210 -7.74 -10.16 8.92
N ASN A 211 -7.29 -11.40 8.78
CA ASN A 211 -6.71 -12.20 9.85
C ASN A 211 -5.22 -12.39 9.57
N ALA A 212 -4.40 -11.40 9.91
CA ALA A 212 -2.95 -11.59 9.91
C ALA A 212 -2.61 -12.63 11.00
N SER A 213 -2.31 -13.86 10.61
CA SER A 213 -2.02 -14.93 11.56
C SER A 213 -0.57 -14.84 12.03
N ASN A 214 -0.37 -14.65 13.33
CA ASN A 214 0.86 -14.82 14.12
C ASN A 214 2.04 -13.86 13.86
N GLY A 215 1.94 -12.66 14.42
CA GLY A 215 3.09 -11.87 14.89
C GLY A 215 2.85 -11.43 16.33
N SER A 216 3.30 -12.21 17.31
CA SER A 216 3.30 -11.78 18.72
C SER A 216 4.13 -10.52 18.90
N GLY A 217 3.52 -9.48 19.45
CA GLY A 217 4.22 -8.41 20.17
C GLY A 217 4.27 -7.07 19.46
N GLY A 218 3.34 -6.18 19.84
CA GLY A 218 3.44 -4.74 19.64
C GLY A 218 2.08 -4.14 19.34
N GLY A 219 1.56 -3.32 20.25
CA GLY A 219 0.25 -2.68 20.19
C GLY A 219 0.05 -1.70 19.03
N GLY A 220 0.10 -2.19 17.80
CA GLY A 220 -0.46 -1.55 16.61
C GLY A 220 -1.97 -1.78 16.61
N THR A 221 -2.73 -0.71 16.41
CA THR A 221 -4.19 -0.63 16.45
C THR A 221 -4.84 -1.89 15.86
N ASN A 222 -5.33 -2.76 16.76
CA ASN A 222 -6.15 -3.91 16.40
C ASN A 222 -7.25 -3.46 15.44
N CYS A 223 -7.49 -4.25 14.39
CA CYS A 223 -8.56 -4.04 13.42
C CYS A 223 -9.83 -3.54 14.12
N PRO A 224 -10.43 -2.39 13.72
CA PRO A 224 -11.57 -1.85 14.42
C PRO A 224 -12.75 -2.82 14.35
N GLY A 225 -13.17 -3.31 15.52
CA GLY A 225 -14.31 -4.20 15.71
C GLY A 225 -15.61 -3.60 15.18
N GLY A 226 -16.42 -4.47 14.58
CA GLY A 226 -17.53 -4.15 13.68
C GLY A 226 -18.61 -3.21 14.19
N GLY A 227 -19.18 -2.47 13.23
CA GLY A 227 -20.38 -1.64 13.37
C GLY A 227 -20.98 -1.25 12.01
N ILE A 228 -22.07 -1.95 11.66
CA ILE A 228 -23.20 -1.68 10.74
C ILE A 228 -23.00 -0.87 9.42
N THR A 229 -23.33 -1.54 8.32
CA THR A 229 -23.31 -1.14 6.89
C THR A 229 -24.52 -0.28 6.47
N PRO A 230 -24.35 0.70 5.56
CA PRO A 230 -24.99 0.57 4.24
C PRO A 230 -24.10 1.03 3.05
N GLY A 231 -24.26 0.35 1.92
CA GLY A 231 -23.49 0.53 0.70
C GLY A 231 -23.95 1.69 -0.19
N GLY A 232 -22.98 2.37 -0.79
CA GLY A 232 -23.15 3.36 -1.85
C GLY A 232 -21.90 3.41 -2.72
N VAL A 233 -22.09 3.59 -4.03
CA VAL A 233 -21.02 3.75 -5.03
C VAL A 233 -20.20 5.00 -4.73
N ILE A 234 -18.87 4.88 -4.73
CA ILE A 234 -17.94 6.00 -4.46
C ILE A 234 -17.65 6.75 -5.77
N PRO A 235 -17.63 8.10 -5.76
CA PRO A 235 -17.11 8.92 -6.86
C PRO A 235 -15.66 8.58 -7.21
N PRO A 236 -15.10 9.01 -8.35
CA PRO A 236 -13.77 8.57 -8.78
C PRO A 236 -12.73 8.87 -7.70
N SER A 237 -11.79 7.93 -7.54
CA SER A 237 -10.53 8.05 -6.79
C SER A 237 -10.01 9.50 -6.85
N PRO A 238 -9.50 10.10 -5.75
CA PRO A 238 -9.10 11.50 -5.73
C PRO A 238 -8.24 11.81 -6.96
N GLY A 239 -8.82 12.63 -7.84
CA GLY A 239 -8.27 12.88 -9.15
C GLY A 239 -6.83 13.38 -9.03
N ASN A 240 -5.91 12.65 -9.66
CA ASN A 240 -4.56 13.08 -9.96
C ASN A 240 -3.77 13.70 -8.80
N ALA A 241 -3.86 13.15 -7.57
CA ALA A 241 -2.72 13.29 -6.67
C ALA A 241 -1.58 12.48 -7.31
N PRO A 242 -0.46 13.09 -7.72
CA PRO A 242 0.60 12.35 -8.35
C PRO A 242 1.18 11.41 -7.29
N VAL A 243 0.94 10.10 -7.42
CA VAL A 243 1.82 9.07 -6.81
C VAL A 243 3.16 9.04 -7.57
N SER A 244 3.63 10.22 -7.93
CA SER A 244 4.86 10.57 -8.59
C SER A 244 5.24 11.95 -8.08
N LEU A 245 5.39 12.10 -6.76
CA LEU A 245 6.37 13.08 -6.30
C LEU A 245 7.73 12.55 -6.75
N PRO A 246 8.48 13.29 -7.58
CA PRO A 246 9.82 12.89 -7.94
C PRO A 246 10.66 12.79 -6.65
N ALA A 247 11.65 11.89 -6.63
CA ALA A 247 12.45 11.52 -5.46
C ALA A 247 13.18 12.69 -4.76
N ASN A 248 13.12 13.90 -5.33
CA ASN A 248 13.71 15.13 -4.85
C ASN A 248 12.72 16.09 -4.18
N LEU A 249 11.45 15.72 -4.00
CA LEU A 249 10.45 16.48 -3.23
C LEU A 249 9.71 15.62 -2.19
N ALA A 250 10.24 14.44 -1.87
CA ALA A 250 9.87 13.61 -0.72
C ALA A 250 10.79 13.89 0.47
#